data_AF-A0A9Q4QQW3-F1
#
_entry.id   AF-A0A9Q4QQW3-F1
#
_cell.length_a   1.000
_cell.length_b   1.000
_cell.length_c   1.000
_cell.angle_alpha   90.00
_cell.angle_beta   90.00
_cell.angle_gamma   90.00
#
_symmetry.space_group_name_H-M   'P 1'
#
loop_
_entity.id
_entity.type
_entity.pdbx_description
1 polymer ?
#
loop_
_entity_poly.entity_id
_entity_poly.type
_entity_poly.pdbx_seq_one_letter_code
_entity_poly.pdbx_strand_id
1 'polypeptide(L)'
;LLEITKIASPASRLQAAAAKELMYNASRDNYSNLVYLEGHSRGTMTLSNALRVLAADHVLSDDLKILAFNPAAEGNRLAEAAALVTKKPVKTWAPPKD
;
A
#
# COMPACT_ATOMS: atom_id res chain seq x y z
N LEU A 1 12.13 13.75 -4.26
CA LEU A 1 13.32 13.17 -3.62
C LEU A 1 12.98 12.24 -2.43
N LEU A 2 12.12 12.65 -1.49
CA LEU A 2 11.82 11.89 -0.26
C LEU A 2 11.38 10.44 -0.46
N GLU A 3 10.56 10.16 -1.48
CA GLU A 3 10.04 8.81 -1.68
C GLU A 3 11.08 7.82 -2.21
N ILE A 4 12.09 8.32 -2.94
CA ILE A 4 13.23 7.53 -3.43
C ILE A 4 14.15 7.12 -2.26
N THR A 5 14.25 7.97 -1.24
CA THR A 5 15.07 7.71 -0.04
C THR A 5 14.34 6.87 1.01
N LYS A 6 13.19 6.28 0.69
CA LYS A 6 12.32 5.52 1.62
C LYS A 6 11.83 6.34 2.82
N ILE A 7 11.90 7.68 2.75
CA ILE A 7 11.41 8.58 3.79
C ILE A 7 9.96 8.90 3.45
N ALA A 8 9.06 8.59 4.38
CA ALA A 8 7.63 8.86 4.17
C ALA A 8 7.37 10.37 4.05
N SER A 9 6.88 10.76 2.86
CA SER A 9 6.40 12.10 2.57
C SER A 9 5.13 12.41 3.40
N PRO A 10 4.72 13.69 3.53
CA PRO A 10 3.43 14.02 4.14
C PRO A 10 2.26 13.28 3.48
N ALA A 11 2.29 13.09 2.16
CA ALA A 11 1.28 12.33 1.43
C ALA A 11 1.27 10.85 1.84
N SER A 12 2.45 10.21 1.94
CA SER A 12 2.54 8.82 2.41
C SER A 12 2.02 8.65 3.83
N ARG A 13 2.32 9.60 4.73
CA ARG A 13 1.84 9.56 6.13
C ARG A 13 0.32 9.75 6.20
N LEU A 14 -0.23 10.66 5.41
CA LEU A 14 -1.67 10.86 5.31
C LEU A 14 -2.38 9.61 4.79
N GLN A 15 -1.84 8.98 3.74
CA GLN A 15 -2.38 7.75 3.19
C GLN A 15 -2.30 6.60 4.20
N ALA A 16 -1.20 6.48 4.96
CA ALA A 16 -1.08 5.50 6.04
C ALA A 16 -2.09 5.74 7.16
N ALA A 17 -2.29 6.99 7.58
CA ALA A 17 -3.29 7.34 8.60
C ALA A 17 -4.71 6.98 8.15
N ALA A 18 -5.08 7.31 6.91
CA ALA A 18 -6.36 6.93 6.34
C ALA A 18 -6.53 5.41 6.25
N ALA A 19 -5.50 4.69 5.81
CA ALA A 19 -5.52 3.23 5.73
C ALA A 19 -5.69 2.59 7.12
N LYS A 20 -5.00 3.11 8.14
CA LYS A 20 -5.10 2.63 9.52
C LYS A 20 -6.53 2.72 10.06
N GLU A 21 -7.19 3.85 9.87
CA GLU A 21 -8.59 4.02 10.27
C GLU A 21 -9.53 3.10 9.49
N LEU A 22 -9.30 2.93 8.19
CA LEU A 22 -10.12 2.06 7.34
C LEU A 22 -9.97 0.58 7.74
N MET A 23 -8.74 0.13 8.02
CA MET A 23 -8.44 -1.21 8.53
C MET A 23 -9.05 -1.45 9.92
N TYR A 24 -8.94 -0.46 10.81
CA TYR A 24 -9.54 -0.54 12.14
C TYR A 24 -11.06 -0.69 12.06
N ASN A 25 -11.73 0.16 11.26
CA ASN A 25 -13.17 0.10 11.08
C ASN A 25 -13.63 -1.20 10.40
N ALA A 26 -12.87 -1.72 9.43
CA ALA A 26 -13.15 -3.02 8.82
C ALA A 26 -13.08 -4.17 9.84
N SER A 27 -12.22 -4.07 10.86
CA SER A 27 -12.07 -5.11 11.89
C SER A 27 -13.11 -5.07 13.01
N ARG A 28 -13.76 -3.91 13.25
CA ARG A 28 -14.43 -3.62 14.53
C ARG A 28 -15.72 -4.41 14.78
N ASP A 29 -16.35 -4.93 13.74
CA ASP A 29 -17.65 -5.63 13.82
C ASP A 29 -17.67 -6.98 13.06
N ASN A 30 -16.51 -7.64 12.89
CA ASN A 30 -16.39 -8.89 12.12
C ASN A 30 -16.88 -8.80 10.67
N TYR A 31 -17.03 -7.59 10.12
CA TYR A 31 -17.28 -7.43 8.70
C TYR A 31 -16.04 -7.86 7.91
N SER A 32 -16.20 -8.82 7.01
CA SER A 32 -15.14 -9.31 6.10
C SER A 32 -14.85 -8.32 4.96
N ASN A 33 -15.00 -7.03 5.23
CA ASN A 33 -14.83 -5.97 4.24
C ASN A 33 -13.36 -5.92 3.81
N LEU A 34 -13.12 -6.31 2.56
CA LEU A 34 -11.81 -6.19 1.95
C LEU A 34 -11.40 -4.72 1.89
N VAL A 35 -10.25 -4.41 2.48
CA VAL A 35 -9.62 -3.09 2.34
C VAL A 35 -8.75 -3.09 1.09
N TYR A 36 -8.92 -2.10 0.23
CA TYR A 36 -8.11 -1.90 -0.97
C TYR A 36 -7.23 -0.66 -0.81
N LEU A 37 -5.94 -0.81 -1.10
CA LEU A 37 -5.03 0.31 -1.29
C LEU A 37 -4.49 0.27 -2.71
N GLU A 38 -4.59 1.40 -3.39
CA GLU A 38 -4.32 1.50 -4.82
C GLU A 38 -3.20 2.49 -5.09
N GLY A 39 -2.33 2.15 -6.05
CA GLY A 39 -1.26 3.02 -6.51
C GLY A 39 -1.21 3.05 -8.02
N HIS A 40 -1.16 4.26 -8.59
CA HIS A 40 -1.12 4.48 -10.05
C HIS A 40 0.21 5.08 -10.46
N SER A 41 0.87 4.49 -11.48
CA SER A 41 2.10 5.01 -12.06
C SER A 41 3.12 5.38 -10.97
N ARG A 42 3.59 6.63 -10.94
CA ARG A 42 4.52 7.15 -9.92
C ARG A 42 3.92 7.22 -8.51
N GLY A 43 2.60 7.27 -8.36
CA GLY A 43 1.91 7.26 -7.06
C GLY A 43 2.08 5.94 -6.29
N THR A 44 2.59 4.89 -6.94
CA THR A 44 3.02 3.65 -6.26
C THR A 44 4.21 3.87 -5.32
N MET A 45 5.00 4.93 -5.50
CA MET A 45 6.06 5.31 -4.56
C MET A 45 5.47 5.83 -3.24
N THR A 46 4.42 6.66 -3.31
CA THR A 46 3.69 7.15 -2.15
C THR A 46 3.07 6.00 -1.38
N LEU A 47 2.42 5.08 -2.09
CA LEU A 47 1.85 3.87 -1.52
C LEU A 47 2.92 3.00 -0.86
N SER A 48 4.04 2.74 -1.51
CA SER A 48 5.13 1.93 -0.95
C SER A 48 5.63 2.48 0.38
N ASN A 49 5.75 3.80 0.50
CA ASN A 49 6.16 4.43 1.76
C ASN A 49 5.02 4.47 2.79
N ALA A 50 3.76 4.61 2.38
CA ALA A 50 2.63 4.46 3.29
C ALA A 50 2.59 3.06 3.92
N LEU A 51 2.83 2.01 3.13
CA LEU A 51 2.90 0.62 3.64
C LEU A 51 4.05 0.44 4.63
N ARG A 52 5.21 1.09 4.41
CA ARG A 52 6.32 1.08 5.39
C ARG A 52 5.96 1.80 6.68
N VAL A 53 5.19 2.88 6.63
CA VAL A 53 4.67 3.56 7.83
C VAL A 53 3.70 2.65 8.58
N LEU A 54 2.76 2.00 7.89
CA LEU A 54 1.85 1.03 8.51
C LEU A 54 2.61 -0.11 9.19
N ALA A 55 3.64 -0.65 8.55
CA ALA A 55 4.49 -1.68 9.12
C ALA A 55 5.23 -1.20 10.38
N ALA A 56 5.77 0.02 10.35
CA ALA A 56 6.43 0.64 11.51
C ALA A 56 5.47 0.87 12.69
N ASP A 57 4.20 1.16 12.38
CA ASP A 57 3.11 1.30 13.37
C ASP A 57 2.52 -0.05 13.81
N HIS A 58 3.04 -1.19 13.35
CA HIS A 58 2.50 -2.54 13.58
C HIS A 58 1.05 -2.73 13.13
N VAL A 59 0.63 -1.98 12.09
CA VAL A 59 -0.70 -2.11 11.49
C VAL A 59 -0.64 -3.11 10.34
N LEU A 60 -1.11 -4.32 10.60
CA LEU A 60 -1.05 -5.47 9.70
C LEU A 60 -2.45 -6.00 9.40
N SER A 61 -2.66 -6.60 8.23
CA SER A 61 -3.91 -7.29 7.91
C SER A 61 -3.70 -8.40 6.89
N ASP A 62 -4.22 -9.58 7.20
CA ASP A 62 -4.28 -10.70 6.25
C ASP A 62 -5.28 -10.44 5.12
N ASP A 63 -6.17 -9.45 5.29
CA ASP A 63 -7.23 -9.15 4.34
C ASP A 63 -6.98 -7.99 3.38
N LEU A 64 -6.00 -7.15 3.70
CA LEU A 64 -5.59 -6.01 2.89
C LEU A 64 -5.18 -6.43 1.47
N LYS A 65 -5.82 -5.81 0.48
CA LYS A 65 -5.57 -5.98 -0.96
C LYS A 65 -4.82 -4.75 -1.48
N ILE A 66 -3.73 -4.99 -2.18
CA ILE A 66 -2.93 -3.92 -2.79
C ILE A 66 -3.02 -4.05 -4.31
N LEU A 67 -3.47 -2.97 -4.96
CA LEU A 67 -3.60 -2.87 -6.42
C LEU A 67 -2.60 -1.87 -6.97
N ALA A 68 -1.92 -2.25 -8.05
CA ALA A 68 -0.89 -1.44 -8.68
C ALA A 68 -1.19 -1.29 -10.17
N PHE A 69 -1.46 -0.07 -10.60
CA PHE A 69 -1.82 0.24 -11.99
C PHE A 69 -0.65 0.92 -12.70
N ASN A 70 -0.03 0.19 -13.62
CA ASN A 70 1.17 0.59 -14.35
C ASN A 70 2.29 1.06 -13.42
N PRO A 71 2.79 0.21 -12.49
CA PRO A 71 3.69 0.60 -11.39
C PRO A 71 5.14 0.89 -11.83
N ALA A 72 5.34 1.57 -12.96
CA ALA A 72 6.62 2.05 -13.49
C ALA A 72 7.85 1.22 -13.04
N ALA A 73 8.84 1.85 -12.42
CA ALA A 73 10.01 1.16 -11.83
C ALA A 73 9.82 0.76 -10.36
N GLU A 74 8.60 0.91 -9.81
CA GLU A 74 8.33 0.77 -8.37
C GLU A 74 7.70 -0.58 -8.01
N GLY A 75 7.34 -1.42 -8.98
CA GLY A 75 6.67 -2.70 -8.74
C GLY A 75 7.35 -3.58 -7.69
N ASN A 76 8.67 -3.75 -7.77
CA ASN A 76 9.43 -4.55 -6.79
C ASN A 76 9.41 -3.92 -5.39
N ARG A 77 9.61 -2.60 -5.30
CA ARG A 77 9.60 -1.87 -4.02
C ARG A 77 8.22 -1.87 -3.36
N LEU A 78 7.17 -1.83 -4.17
CA LEU A 78 5.80 -1.96 -3.71
C LEU A 78 5.53 -3.37 -3.19
N ALA A 79 5.99 -4.40 -3.88
CA ALA A 79 5.86 -5.79 -3.42
C ALA A 79 6.61 -6.03 -2.10
N GLU A 80 7.83 -5.52 -1.97
CA GLU A 80 8.61 -5.58 -0.71
C GLU A 80 7.88 -4.88 0.44
N ALA A 81 7.35 -3.67 0.21
CA ALA A 81 6.62 -2.93 1.23
C ALA A 81 5.28 -3.59 1.60
N ALA A 82 4.57 -4.16 0.61
CA ALA A 82 3.34 -4.90 0.82
C ALA A 82 3.55 -6.14 1.69
N ALA A 83 4.64 -6.87 1.49
CA ALA A 83 4.97 -8.07 2.26
C ALA A 83 5.17 -7.79 3.76
N LEU A 84 5.44 -6.53 4.14
CA LEU A 84 5.55 -6.13 5.54
C LEU A 84 4.20 -6.00 6.24
N VAL A 85 3.09 -5.82 5.49
CA VAL A 85 1.77 -5.47 6.06
C VAL A 85 0.66 -6.45 5.72
N THR A 86 0.81 -7.27 4.67
CA THR A 86 -0.18 -8.25 4.24
C THR A 86 0.47 -9.50 3.64
N LYS A 87 -0.23 -10.64 3.76
CA LYS A 87 0.13 -11.91 3.11
C LYS A 87 -0.35 -12.00 1.66
N LYS A 88 -1.24 -11.08 1.23
CA LYS A 88 -1.82 -11.08 -0.12
C LYS A 88 -0.83 -10.44 -1.10
N PRO A 89 -0.47 -11.11 -2.21
CA PRO A 89 0.44 -10.52 -3.19
C PRO A 89 -0.19 -9.28 -3.85
N VAL A 90 0.67 -8.33 -4.24
CA VAL A 90 0.25 -7.13 -4.99
C VAL A 90 -0.33 -7.55 -6.33
N LYS A 91 -1.54 -7.11 -6.64
CA LYS A 91 -2.14 -7.31 -7.97
C LYS A 91 -1.71 -6.17 -8.87
N THR A 92 -0.94 -6.50 -9.89
CA THR A 92 -0.49 -5.51 -10.88
C THR A 92 -1.34 -5.61 -12.14
N TRP A 93 -1.84 -4.47 -12.60
CA TRP A 93 -2.39 -4.32 -13.93
C TRP A 93 -1.52 -3.35 -14.72
N ALA A 94 -1.09 -3.74 -15.92
CA ALA A 94 -0.42 -2.88 -16.87
C ALA A 94 -0.95 -3.23 -18.27
N PRO A 95 -1.17 -2.25 -19.16
CA PRO A 95 -1.52 -2.55 -20.54
C PRO A 95 -0.40 -3.40 -21.17
N PRO A 96 -0.72 -4.31 -22.11
CA PRO A 96 0.28 -4.92 -22.97
C PRO A 96 1.16 -3.83 -23.57
N LYS A 97 2.47 -4.11 -23.74
CA LYS A 97 3.29 -3.22 -24.56
C LYS A 97 2.71 -3.25 -25.98
N ASP A 98 2.16 -2.14 -26.43
CA ASP A 98 1.90 -1.89 -27.86
C ASP A 98 3.23 -1.90 -28.64
#